data_AF-A0ABD1I1G8-F1
#
_entry.id   AF-A0ABD1I1G8-F1
#
_cell.length_a   1.000
_cell.length_b   1.000
_cell.length_c   1.000
_cell.angle_alpha   90.00
_cell.angle_beta   90.00
_cell.angle_gamma   90.00
#
_symmetry.space_group_name_H-M   'P 1'
#
loop_
_entity.id
_entity.type
_entity.pdbx_description
1 polymer ?
#
loop_
_entity_poly.entity_id
_entity_poly.type
_entity_poly.pdbx_seq_one_letter_code
_entity_poly.pdbx_strand_id
1 'polypeptide(L)'
;MWAGLILYWQHPDTIKKSIIASKARRSEPDGPGTVIRTHLGGSTSVEEKSLKMAAERGVSLKDVVYDGFKTLHTFKDGIYTCKRAANVDEMVQTIATTKGENPNLSNIFINDVFGGKLDKKKRMFGTENLAPSLMVNTSTQSARATTSVGLDPSLRNELREEIREELRSELRGEIREELWQDLNMAMKEKLNRFMMSQQSHQSRHINDDASQT
;
A
#
# COMPACT_ATOMS: atom_id res chain seq x y z
N MET A 1 24.74 2.50 -13.77
CA MET A 1 23.32 2.49 -14.19
C MET A 1 22.39 3.04 -13.10
N TRP A 2 22.60 2.69 -11.82
CA TRP A 2 21.75 3.13 -10.71
C TRP A 2 21.78 4.64 -10.38
N ALA A 3 22.94 5.30 -10.47
CA ALA A 3 23.04 6.73 -10.15
C ALA A 3 22.15 7.63 -11.04
N GLY A 4 21.98 7.29 -12.33
CA GLY A 4 21.11 8.05 -13.24
C GLY A 4 19.62 7.93 -12.90
N LEU A 5 19.19 6.77 -12.41
CA LEU A 5 17.82 6.56 -11.93
C LEU A 5 17.54 7.38 -10.67
N ILE A 6 18.49 7.44 -9.73
CA ILE A 6 18.35 8.26 -8.52
C ILE A 6 18.18 9.74 -8.88
N LEU A 7 19.03 10.27 -9.77
CA LEU A 7 18.92 11.65 -10.27
C LEU A 7 17.59 11.91 -10.98
N TYR A 8 17.09 10.97 -11.77
CA TYR A 8 15.78 11.07 -12.42
C TYR A 8 14.61 11.17 -11.43
N TRP A 9 14.65 10.37 -10.35
CA TRP A 9 13.62 10.38 -9.30
C TRP A 9 13.69 11.62 -8.40
N GLN A 10 14.87 12.23 -8.26
CA GLN A 10 15.06 13.49 -7.56
C GLN A 10 14.62 14.73 -8.38
N HIS A 11 14.37 14.57 -9.69
CA HIS A 11 13.96 15.68 -10.54
C HIS A 11 12.59 16.24 -10.09
N PRO A 12 12.43 17.58 -9.94
CA PRO A 12 11.20 18.19 -9.44
C PRO A 12 9.94 17.79 -10.20
N ASP A 13 10.04 17.65 -11.53
CA ASP A 13 8.92 17.23 -12.37
C ASP A 13 8.49 15.78 -12.12
N THR A 14 9.44 14.89 -11.86
CA THR A 14 9.15 13.49 -11.54
C THR A 14 8.45 13.39 -10.19
N ILE A 15 8.91 14.17 -9.20
CA ILE A 15 8.28 14.29 -7.88
C ILE A 15 6.87 14.85 -8.04
N LYS A 16 6.67 15.94 -8.79
CA LYS A 16 5.36 16.56 -9.03
C LYS A 16 4.39 15.60 -9.71
N LYS A 17 4.83 14.89 -10.77
CA LYS A 17 4.04 13.83 -11.44
C LYS A 17 3.68 12.71 -10.47
N SER A 18 4.62 12.26 -9.65
CA SER A 18 4.40 11.22 -8.64
C SER A 18 3.39 11.66 -7.58
N ILE A 19 3.48 12.90 -7.08
CA ILE A 19 2.52 13.47 -6.12
C ILE A 19 1.13 13.56 -6.75
N ILE A 20 1.01 14.05 -7.98
CA ILE A 20 -0.28 14.11 -8.69
C ILE A 20 -0.86 12.70 -8.86
N ALA A 21 -0.05 11.73 -9.31
CA ALA A 21 -0.46 10.35 -9.45
C ALA A 21 -0.80 9.69 -8.10
N SER A 22 -0.08 10.03 -7.03
CA SER A 22 -0.34 9.56 -5.67
C SER A 22 -1.62 10.16 -5.11
N LYS A 23 -1.84 11.46 -5.25
CA LYS A 23 -3.07 12.17 -4.86
C LYS A 23 -4.27 11.69 -5.67
N ALA A 24 -4.05 11.35 -6.94
CA ALA A 24 -5.03 10.64 -7.74
C ALA A 24 -5.38 9.27 -7.12
N ARG A 25 -4.39 8.48 -6.68
CA ARG A 25 -4.62 7.15 -6.09
C ARG A 25 -5.13 7.18 -4.64
N ARG A 26 -4.80 8.20 -3.86
CA ARG A 26 -5.20 8.39 -2.48
C ARG A 26 -6.45 9.25 -2.43
N SER A 27 -7.60 8.65 -2.69
CA SER A 27 -8.88 9.22 -2.27
C SER A 27 -8.94 9.22 -0.75
N GLU A 28 -8.98 10.40 -0.15
CA GLU A 28 -9.43 10.57 1.23
C GLU A 28 -10.95 10.36 1.29
N PRO A 29 -11.48 9.67 2.31
CA PRO A 29 -12.91 9.37 2.40
C PRO A 29 -13.82 10.62 2.52
N ASP A 30 -13.26 11.79 2.88
CA ASP A 30 -14.02 13.03 3.11
C ASP A 30 -13.59 14.22 2.24
N GLY A 31 -12.70 14.03 1.26
CA GLY A 31 -12.24 15.12 0.38
C GLY A 31 -13.24 15.43 -0.74
N PRO A 32 -13.29 16.66 -1.29
CA PRO A 32 -14.25 17.10 -2.33
C PRO A 32 -14.06 16.45 -3.73
N GLY A 33 -13.41 15.29 -3.77
CA GLY A 33 -13.20 14.44 -4.94
C GLY A 33 -13.70 13.00 -4.75
N THR A 34 -14.56 12.74 -3.76
CA THR A 34 -15.22 11.45 -3.47
C THR A 34 -16.46 11.22 -4.32
N VAL A 35 -16.33 11.40 -5.63
CA VAL A 35 -17.13 10.53 -6.50
C VAL A 35 -16.29 9.29 -6.64
N ILE A 36 -16.86 8.13 -6.30
CA ILE A 36 -16.26 6.82 -6.55
C ILE A 36 -15.64 6.89 -7.94
N ARG A 37 -14.32 6.77 -7.99
CA ARG A 37 -13.58 7.04 -9.22
C ARG A 37 -14.17 6.16 -10.29
N THR A 38 -14.85 6.77 -11.26
CA THR A 38 -15.00 6.17 -12.57
C THR A 38 -13.60 5.79 -12.98
N HIS A 39 -13.33 4.48 -13.09
CA HIS A 39 -12.09 4.03 -13.69
C HIS A 39 -11.96 4.76 -15.04
N LEU A 40 -10.74 5.04 -15.49
CA LEU A 40 -10.45 5.83 -16.71
C LEU A 40 -11.16 5.33 -17.99
N GLY A 41 -11.90 4.22 -17.94
CA GLY A 41 -12.78 3.71 -19.00
C GLY A 41 -14.29 3.76 -18.70
N GLY A 42 -14.77 4.55 -17.74
CA GLY A 42 -16.19 4.70 -17.44
C GLY A 42 -16.84 3.48 -16.76
N SER A 43 -16.05 2.51 -16.29
CA SER A 43 -16.60 1.40 -15.50
C SER A 43 -16.97 1.88 -14.10
N THR A 44 -18.18 1.51 -13.70
CA THR A 44 -18.74 1.75 -12.36
C THR A 44 -18.42 0.56 -11.46
N SER A 45 -18.05 0.81 -10.21
CA SER A 45 -17.74 -0.26 -9.26
C SER A 45 -19.01 -0.88 -8.68
N VAL A 46 -18.90 -2.10 -8.14
CA VAL A 46 -20.01 -2.76 -7.42
C VAL A 46 -20.47 -1.90 -6.24
N GLU A 47 -19.53 -1.27 -5.53
CA GLU A 47 -19.84 -0.38 -4.41
C GLU A 47 -20.67 0.83 -4.86
N GLU A 48 -20.25 1.50 -5.94
CA GLU A 48 -20.96 2.66 -6.48
C GLU A 48 -22.38 2.31 -6.90
N LYS A 49 -22.51 1.21 -7.65
CA LYS A 49 -23.82 0.76 -8.12
C LYS A 49 -24.73 0.40 -6.94
N SER A 50 -24.17 -0.26 -5.92
CA SER A 50 -24.90 -0.68 -4.73
C SER A 50 -25.30 0.51 -3.85
N LEU A 51 -24.43 1.51 -3.68
CA LEU A 51 -24.75 2.74 -2.94
C LEU A 51 -25.88 3.52 -3.63
N LYS A 52 -25.85 3.62 -4.96
CA LYS A 52 -26.92 4.25 -5.71
C LYS A 52 -28.25 3.49 -5.53
N MET A 53 -28.24 2.17 -5.62
CA MET A 53 -29.43 1.34 -5.37
C MET A 53 -29.94 1.44 -3.93
N ALA A 54 -29.04 1.50 -2.95
CA ALA A 54 -29.38 1.66 -1.54
C ALA A 54 -30.11 2.99 -1.31
N ALA A 55 -29.59 4.07 -1.88
CA ALA A 55 -30.19 5.40 -1.81
C ALA A 55 -31.56 5.45 -2.51
N GLU A 56 -31.67 4.86 -3.70
CA GLU A 56 -32.92 4.80 -4.47
C GLU A 56 -34.02 4.00 -3.74
N ARG A 57 -33.65 2.93 -3.03
CA ARG A 57 -34.59 2.04 -2.32
C ARG A 57 -34.79 2.40 -0.84
N GLY A 58 -33.98 3.27 -0.27
CA GLY A 58 -34.00 3.58 1.17
C GLY A 58 -33.61 2.40 2.07
N VAL A 59 -32.70 1.53 1.59
CA VAL A 59 -32.25 0.33 2.33
C VAL A 59 -30.76 0.39 2.65
N SER A 60 -30.30 -0.48 3.55
CA SER A 60 -28.87 -0.57 3.89
C SER A 60 -28.06 -1.05 2.68
N LEU A 61 -26.85 -0.50 2.52
CA LEU A 61 -25.89 -0.94 1.50
C LEU A 61 -25.69 -2.46 1.55
N LYS A 62 -25.63 -3.04 2.76
CA LYS A 62 -25.41 -4.47 2.97
C LYS A 62 -26.50 -5.36 2.39
N ASP A 63 -27.70 -4.84 2.15
CA ASP A 63 -28.81 -5.61 1.62
C ASP A 63 -28.85 -5.60 0.08
N VAL A 64 -28.17 -4.64 -0.56
CA VAL A 64 -28.21 -4.44 -2.03
C VAL A 64 -26.90 -4.76 -2.75
N VAL A 65 -25.83 -5.14 -2.03
CA VAL A 65 -24.52 -5.39 -2.66
C VAL A 65 -24.59 -6.46 -3.75
N TYR A 66 -25.32 -7.54 -3.50
CA TYR A 66 -25.48 -8.61 -4.47
C TYR A 66 -26.31 -8.20 -5.69
N ASP A 67 -27.34 -7.37 -5.50
CA ASP A 67 -28.11 -6.79 -6.61
C ASP A 67 -27.25 -5.86 -7.48
N GLY A 68 -26.38 -5.08 -6.84
CA GLY A 68 -25.38 -4.25 -7.52
C GLY A 68 -24.42 -5.10 -8.35
N PHE A 69 -23.92 -6.21 -7.78
CA PHE A 69 -23.09 -7.18 -8.49
C PHE A 69 -23.81 -7.76 -9.71
N LYS A 70 -25.04 -8.27 -9.55
CA LYS A 70 -25.81 -8.82 -10.68
C LYS A 70 -25.99 -7.75 -11.75
N THR A 71 -26.44 -6.56 -11.40
CA THR A 71 -26.71 -5.50 -12.39
C THR A 71 -25.46 -5.11 -13.20
N LEU A 72 -24.25 -5.16 -12.61
CA LEU A 72 -23.01 -4.88 -13.33
C LEU A 72 -22.52 -6.06 -14.17
N HIS A 73 -22.80 -7.29 -13.73
CA HIS A 73 -22.28 -8.50 -14.35
C HIS A 73 -23.29 -9.26 -15.18
N THR A 74 -24.51 -8.76 -15.35
CA THR A 74 -25.51 -9.30 -16.29
C THR A 74 -25.83 -8.29 -17.39
N PHE A 75 -25.89 -8.77 -18.62
CA PHE A 75 -26.43 -8.01 -19.74
C PHE A 75 -27.95 -7.84 -19.59
N LYS A 76 -28.55 -6.99 -20.44
CA LYS A 76 -30.00 -6.81 -20.48
C LYS A 76 -30.76 -8.10 -20.79
N ASP A 77 -30.12 -9.04 -21.48
CA ASP A 77 -30.67 -10.35 -21.82
C ASP A 77 -30.59 -11.37 -20.67
N GLY A 78 -30.07 -10.97 -19.50
CA GLY A 78 -29.88 -11.85 -18.35
C GLY A 78 -28.65 -12.77 -18.44
N ILE A 79 -27.85 -12.66 -19.49
CA ILE A 79 -26.60 -13.41 -19.66
C ILE A 79 -25.46 -12.73 -18.88
N TYR A 80 -24.66 -13.51 -18.15
CA TYR A 80 -23.50 -12.99 -17.44
C TYR A 80 -22.40 -12.49 -18.39
N THR A 81 -21.77 -11.38 -18.03
CA THR A 81 -20.67 -10.77 -18.80
C THR A 81 -19.42 -11.65 -18.84
N CYS A 82 -19.24 -12.52 -17.85
CA CYS A 82 -18.16 -13.50 -17.83
C CYS A 82 -18.52 -14.78 -17.05
N LYS A 83 -17.84 -15.90 -17.37
CA LYS A 83 -18.02 -17.20 -16.68
C LYS A 83 -17.79 -17.10 -15.18
N ARG A 84 -16.81 -16.29 -14.76
CA ARG A 84 -16.50 -16.12 -13.33
C ARG A 84 -17.67 -15.50 -12.56
N ALA A 85 -18.39 -14.53 -13.15
CA ALA A 85 -19.55 -13.93 -12.50
C ALA A 85 -20.70 -14.92 -12.37
N ALA A 86 -20.94 -15.75 -13.40
CA ALA A 86 -21.91 -16.83 -13.35
C ALA A 86 -21.59 -17.83 -12.22
N ASN A 87 -20.33 -18.24 -12.09
CA ASN A 87 -19.92 -19.15 -11.01
C ASN A 87 -20.13 -18.53 -9.62
N VAL A 88 -19.87 -17.23 -9.45
CA VAL A 88 -20.12 -16.53 -8.18
C VAL A 88 -21.61 -16.51 -7.85
N ASP A 89 -22.47 -16.25 -8.84
CA ASP A 89 -23.92 -16.29 -8.68
C ASP A 89 -24.41 -17.68 -8.27
N GLU A 90 -23.94 -18.72 -8.96
CA GLU A 90 -24.25 -20.12 -8.66
C GLU A 90 -23.85 -20.49 -7.23
N MET A 91 -22.67 -20.05 -6.77
CA MET A 91 -22.22 -20.26 -5.39
C MET A 91 -23.15 -19.57 -4.38
N VAL A 92 -23.54 -18.30 -4.60
CA VAL A 92 -24.47 -17.60 -3.71
C VAL A 92 -25.79 -18.34 -3.63
N GLN A 93 -26.35 -18.74 -4.78
CA GLN A 93 -27.62 -19.47 -4.84
C GLN A 93 -27.53 -20.84 -4.16
N THR A 94 -26.44 -21.58 -4.34
CA THR A 94 -26.22 -22.89 -3.69
C THR A 94 -26.13 -22.75 -2.17
N ILE A 95 -25.47 -21.71 -1.67
CA ILE A 95 -25.40 -21.45 -0.22
C ILE A 95 -26.76 -20.99 0.30
N ALA A 96 -27.50 -20.20 -0.48
CA ALA A 96 -28.85 -19.75 -0.13
C ALA A 96 -29.81 -20.93 0.03
N THR A 97 -29.84 -21.87 -0.93
CA THR A 97 -30.68 -23.07 -0.83
C THR A 97 -30.30 -23.93 0.38
N THR A 98 -29.02 -23.96 0.75
CA THR A 98 -28.53 -24.69 1.92
C THR A 98 -28.95 -24.03 3.26
N LYS A 99 -29.10 -22.70 3.30
CA LYS A 99 -29.39 -21.94 4.53
C LYS A 99 -30.88 -21.87 4.91
N GLY A 100 -31.79 -22.31 4.06
CA GLY A 100 -33.23 -22.41 4.37
C GLY A 100 -34.08 -21.28 3.81
N GLU A 101 -35.19 -20.94 4.47
CA GLU A 101 -36.16 -19.95 3.98
C GLU A 101 -35.64 -18.51 4.17
N ASN A 102 -35.67 -17.73 3.09
CA ASN A 102 -35.33 -16.30 3.02
C ASN A 102 -33.91 -15.90 3.49
N PRO A 103 -32.85 -16.51 2.96
CA PRO A 103 -31.49 -16.07 3.26
C PRO A 103 -31.21 -14.70 2.63
N ASN A 104 -30.52 -13.83 3.37
CA ASN A 104 -30.02 -12.57 2.81
C ASN A 104 -28.86 -12.86 1.86
N LEU A 105 -29.14 -12.78 0.55
CA LEU A 105 -28.18 -13.09 -0.52
C LEU A 105 -26.95 -12.18 -0.48
N SER A 106 -27.11 -10.90 -0.12
CA SER A 106 -26.00 -9.96 0.00
C SER A 106 -25.08 -10.33 1.17
N ASN A 107 -25.62 -10.79 2.29
CA ASN A 107 -24.81 -11.33 3.38
C ASN A 107 -24.07 -12.61 2.99
N ILE A 108 -24.69 -13.50 2.22
CA ILE A 108 -24.02 -14.70 1.70
C ILE A 108 -22.88 -14.33 0.76
N PHE A 109 -23.15 -13.42 -0.17
CA PHE A 109 -22.17 -12.90 -1.12
C PHE A 109 -20.95 -12.34 -0.37
N ILE A 110 -21.16 -11.43 0.58
CA ILE A 110 -20.06 -10.79 1.32
C ILE A 110 -19.31 -11.79 2.20
N ASN A 111 -20.03 -12.57 3.01
CA ASN A 111 -19.41 -13.32 4.10
C ASN A 111 -18.99 -14.74 3.70
N ASP A 112 -19.81 -15.44 2.93
CA ASP A 112 -19.58 -16.86 2.62
C ASP A 112 -18.84 -17.04 1.29
N VAL A 113 -19.16 -16.25 0.26
CA VAL A 113 -18.52 -16.38 -1.06
C VAL A 113 -17.18 -15.65 -1.11
N PHE A 114 -17.12 -14.40 -0.63
CA PHE A 114 -15.88 -13.64 -0.61
C PHE A 114 -15.08 -13.79 0.68
N GLY A 115 -15.66 -14.48 1.68
CA GLY A 115 -15.03 -14.74 2.95
C GLY A 115 -14.92 -13.46 3.77
N GLY A 116 -15.62 -13.40 4.90
CA GLY A 116 -15.45 -12.32 5.90
C GLY A 116 -13.99 -12.09 6.36
N LYS A 117 -13.09 -13.03 6.03
CA LYS A 117 -11.64 -12.81 5.95
C LYS A 117 -11.23 -12.60 4.48
N LEU A 118 -11.44 -11.39 3.98
CA LEU A 118 -10.81 -10.92 2.74
C LEU A 118 -9.29 -11.01 2.96
N ASP A 119 -8.69 -12.14 2.57
CA ASP A 119 -7.25 -12.22 2.40
C ASP A 119 -6.87 -11.02 1.55
N LYS A 120 -6.08 -10.09 2.12
CA LYS A 120 -5.74 -8.81 1.46
C LYS A 120 -5.15 -8.98 0.05
N LYS A 121 -4.69 -10.20 -0.26
CA LYS A 121 -4.15 -10.64 -1.55
C LYS A 121 -5.22 -11.13 -2.55
N LYS A 122 -6.39 -11.59 -2.09
CA LYS A 122 -7.56 -11.93 -2.93
C LYS A 122 -8.50 -10.72 -3.06
N ARG A 123 -7.92 -9.53 -3.33
CA ARG A 123 -8.71 -8.34 -3.68
C ARG A 123 -9.56 -8.66 -4.91
N MET A 124 -10.86 -8.39 -4.83
CA MET A 124 -11.74 -8.41 -5.99
C MET A 124 -11.23 -7.42 -7.06
N PHE A 125 -11.34 -7.82 -8.33
CA PHE A 125 -11.23 -6.88 -9.45
C PHE A 125 -12.40 -5.90 -9.37
N GLY A 126 -12.12 -4.60 -9.41
CA GLY A 126 -13.16 -3.57 -9.56
C GLY A 126 -13.93 -3.18 -8.30
N THR A 127 -13.51 -3.61 -7.10
CA THR A 127 -14.11 -3.15 -5.83
C THR A 127 -13.09 -2.44 -4.94
N GLU A 128 -12.29 -1.56 -5.54
CA GLU A 128 -11.27 -0.77 -4.82
C GLU A 128 -11.77 -0.37 -3.43
N ASN A 129 -11.13 -0.91 -2.39
CA ASN A 129 -11.36 -0.56 -0.98
C ASN A 129 -12.82 -0.65 -0.46
N LEU A 130 -13.61 -1.66 -0.80
CA LEU A 130 -14.84 -1.99 -0.02
C LEU A 130 -14.57 -2.31 1.47
N ALA A 131 -13.30 -2.57 1.82
CA ALA A 131 -12.93 -3.04 3.16
C ALA A 131 -13.12 -2.00 4.28
N PRO A 132 -12.74 -0.71 4.15
CA PRO A 132 -12.90 0.25 5.24
C PRO A 132 -14.35 0.74 5.42
N SER A 133 -15.11 0.92 4.33
CA SER A 133 -16.49 1.44 4.39
C SER A 133 -17.49 0.43 4.97
N LEU A 134 -17.27 -0.87 4.75
CA LEU A 134 -18.13 -1.94 5.30
C LEU A 134 -17.74 -2.38 6.73
N MET A 135 -16.54 -2.03 7.20
CA MET A 135 -15.96 -2.50 8.47
C MET A 135 -15.75 -1.37 9.50
N VAL A 136 -16.57 -0.32 9.46
CA VAL A 136 -16.43 0.89 10.33
C VAL A 136 -16.38 0.59 11.84
N ASN A 137 -16.67 -0.64 12.31
CA ASN A 137 -16.69 -0.97 13.75
C ASN A 137 -15.69 -2.03 14.23
N THR A 138 -14.69 -2.45 13.45
CA THR A 138 -13.65 -3.38 13.95
C THR A 138 -12.28 -2.72 14.00
N SER A 139 -11.92 -2.32 15.21
CA SER A 139 -10.61 -1.81 15.61
C SER A 139 -9.47 -2.59 14.92
N THR A 140 -8.71 -1.85 14.11
CA THR A 140 -7.54 -2.32 13.38
C THR A 140 -6.44 -2.79 14.32
N GLN A 141 -6.38 -4.09 14.61
CA GLN A 141 -5.13 -4.73 15.00
C GLN A 141 -4.28 -4.98 13.75
N SER A 142 -3.21 -4.20 13.66
CA SER A 142 -2.20 -4.23 12.62
C SER A 142 -1.51 -5.60 12.49
N ALA A 143 -1.24 -5.97 11.24
CA ALA A 143 -0.17 -6.87 10.78
C ALA A 143 0.12 -8.16 11.57
N ARG A 144 -0.63 -9.23 11.30
CA ARG A 144 -0.07 -10.59 11.25
C ARG A 144 -0.39 -11.23 9.91
N ALA A 145 0.60 -11.25 9.02
CA ALA A 145 0.58 -12.07 7.83
C ALA A 145 0.74 -13.55 8.24
N THR A 146 -0.38 -14.24 8.40
CA THR A 146 -0.41 -15.70 8.49
C THR A 146 -0.68 -16.26 7.10
N THR A 147 0.36 -16.31 6.26
CA THR A 147 0.35 -17.12 5.04
C THR A 147 1.38 -18.23 5.19
N SER A 148 0.95 -19.42 5.59
CA SER A 148 1.48 -20.72 5.13
C SER A 148 0.82 -21.84 5.92
N VAL A 149 -0.24 -22.40 5.36
CA VAL A 149 -0.73 -23.72 5.75
C VAL A 149 0.20 -24.72 5.07
N GLY A 150 1.09 -25.37 5.84
CA GLY A 150 1.88 -26.51 5.32
C GLY A 150 3.34 -26.60 5.74
N LEU A 151 3.92 -25.61 6.44
CA LEU A 151 5.26 -25.74 7.02
C LEU A 151 5.17 -26.03 8.51
N ASP A 152 5.96 -26.99 8.97
CA ASP A 152 6.09 -27.33 10.38
C ASP A 152 6.48 -26.06 11.20
N PRO A 153 5.83 -25.80 12.34
CA PRO A 153 6.10 -24.61 13.14
C PRO A 153 7.56 -24.45 13.57
N SER A 154 8.31 -25.56 13.70
CA SER A 154 9.73 -25.52 14.06
C SER A 154 10.58 -24.96 12.94
N LEU A 155 10.44 -25.51 11.72
CA LEU A 155 11.15 -25.04 10.52
C LEU A 155 10.84 -23.56 10.22
N ARG A 156 9.60 -23.13 10.50
CA ARG A 156 9.21 -21.73 10.34
C ARG A 156 9.94 -20.79 11.30
N ASN A 157 10.12 -21.21 12.54
CA ASN A 157 10.82 -20.40 13.54
C ASN A 157 12.32 -20.34 13.23
N GLU A 158 12.91 -21.45 12.80
CA GLU A 158 14.31 -21.53 12.41
C GLU A 158 14.61 -20.61 11.21
N LEU A 159 13.86 -20.74 10.12
CA LEU A 159 14.00 -19.87 8.95
C LEU A 159 13.80 -18.39 9.28
N ARG A 160 12.89 -18.10 10.21
CA ARG A 160 12.61 -16.72 10.63
C ARG A 160 13.77 -16.13 11.43
N GLU A 161 14.38 -16.90 12.33
CA GLU A 161 15.52 -16.42 13.09
C GLU A 161 16.79 -16.36 12.23
N GLU A 162 16.98 -17.29 11.29
CA GLU A 162 18.09 -17.25 10.32
C GLU A 162 18.02 -15.98 9.46
N ILE A 163 16.88 -15.70 8.82
CA ILE A 163 16.67 -14.47 8.04
C ILE A 163 16.87 -13.24 8.93
N ARG A 164 16.42 -13.27 10.18
CA ARG A 164 16.52 -12.13 11.09
C ARG A 164 17.97 -11.85 11.49
N GLU A 165 18.76 -12.89 11.69
CA GLU A 165 20.16 -12.78 12.08
C GLU A 165 21.02 -12.35 10.90
N GLU A 166 20.78 -12.90 9.70
CA GLU A 166 21.44 -12.49 8.46
C GLU A 166 21.18 -11.01 8.16
N LEU A 167 19.90 -10.59 8.20
CA LEU A 167 19.53 -9.20 7.96
C LEU A 167 20.08 -8.25 9.04
N ARG A 168 20.21 -8.70 10.29
CA ARG A 168 20.84 -7.91 11.36
C ARG A 168 22.34 -7.79 11.16
N SER A 169 23.00 -8.87 10.75
CA SER A 169 24.44 -8.91 10.55
C SER A 169 24.85 -8.01 9.39
N GLU A 170 24.22 -8.18 8.23
CA GLU A 170 24.51 -7.40 7.03
C GLU A 170 24.23 -5.91 7.26
N LEU A 171 23.03 -5.58 7.76
CA LEU A 171 22.64 -4.19 7.95
C LEU A 171 23.52 -3.50 9.03
N ARG A 172 23.95 -4.23 10.07
CA ARG A 172 24.89 -3.67 11.06
C ARG A 172 26.30 -3.50 10.51
N GLY A 173 26.75 -4.41 9.64
CA GLY A 173 28.05 -4.32 8.98
C GLY A 173 28.13 -3.10 8.08
N GLU A 174 27.19 -3.01 7.13
CA GLU A 174 27.13 -1.92 6.16
C GLU A 174 26.98 -0.56 6.83
N ILE A 175 26.01 -0.39 7.74
CA ILE A 175 25.80 0.89 8.44
C ILE A 175 27.03 1.28 9.27
N ARG A 176 27.70 0.30 9.90
CA ARG A 176 28.90 0.58 10.70
C ARG A 176 30.06 1.02 9.81
N GLU A 177 30.26 0.38 8.67
CA GLU A 177 31.33 0.72 7.74
C GLU A 177 31.10 2.10 7.09
N GLU A 178 29.89 2.39 6.63
CA GLU A 178 29.53 3.70 6.08
C GLU A 178 29.72 4.81 7.10
N LEU A 179 29.17 4.65 8.32
CA LEU A 179 29.36 5.64 9.39
C LEU A 179 30.84 5.83 9.76
N TRP A 180 31.63 4.76 9.74
CA TRP A 180 33.05 4.84 10.04
C TRP A 180 33.83 5.58 8.94
N GLN A 181 33.51 5.33 7.67
CA GLN A 181 34.11 6.04 6.55
C GLN A 181 33.76 7.54 6.58
N ASP A 182 32.50 7.88 6.80
CA ASP A 182 32.04 9.27 6.89
C ASP A 182 32.70 10.02 8.05
N LEU A 183 32.73 9.40 9.23
CA LEU A 183 33.37 9.98 10.41
C LEU A 183 34.87 10.22 10.19
N ASN A 184 35.56 9.25 9.58
CA ASN A 184 36.98 9.34 9.29
C ASN A 184 37.27 10.44 8.24
N MET A 185 36.44 10.56 7.21
CA MET A 185 36.55 11.62 6.20
C MET A 185 36.35 13.00 6.82
N ALA A 186 35.29 13.17 7.63
CA ALA A 186 34.99 14.43 8.31
C ALA A 186 36.11 14.84 9.28
N MET A 187 36.71 13.89 10.02
CA MET A 187 37.85 14.16 10.89
C MET A 187 39.09 14.60 10.11
N LYS A 188 39.42 13.91 9.00
CA LYS A 188 40.55 14.28 8.14
C LYS A 188 40.39 15.68 7.56
N GLU A 189 39.20 16.03 7.09
CA GLU A 189 38.93 17.38 6.59
C GLU A 189 39.09 18.44 7.67
N LYS A 190 38.54 18.20 8.87
CA LYS A 190 38.63 19.13 9.99
C LYS A 190 40.08 19.33 10.42
N LEU A 191 40.86 18.26 10.48
CA LEU A 191 42.29 18.33 10.78
C LEU A 191 43.06 19.11 9.72
N ASN A 192 42.79 18.86 8.44
CA ASN A 192 43.45 19.57 7.35
C ASN A 192 43.12 21.08 7.37
N ARG A 193 41.85 21.45 7.58
CA ARG A 193 41.42 22.84 7.76
C ARG A 193 42.14 23.52 8.93
N PHE A 194 42.28 22.82 10.05
CA PHE A 194 43.01 23.33 11.22
C PHE A 194 44.49 23.58 10.92
N MET A 195 45.17 22.61 10.28
CA MET A 195 46.58 22.73 9.91
C MET A 195 46.83 23.91 8.95
N MET A 196 45.97 24.07 7.94
CA MET A 196 46.06 25.20 6.99
C MET A 196 45.84 26.55 7.66
N SER A 197 44.90 26.63 8.61
CA SER A 197 44.66 27.83 9.40
C SER A 197 45.89 28.21 10.24
N GLN A 198 46.53 27.22 10.88
CA GLN A 198 47.73 27.45 11.69
C GLN A 198 48.92 27.93 10.86
N GLN A 199 49.15 27.31 9.69
CA GLN A 199 50.20 27.76 8.77
C GLN A 199 49.96 29.20 8.30
N SER A 200 48.72 29.57 7.97
CA SER A 200 48.38 30.94 7.58
C SER A 200 48.65 31.96 8.70
N HIS A 201 48.37 31.62 9.96
CA HIS A 201 48.68 32.48 11.10
C HIS A 201 50.20 32.67 11.29
N GLN A 202 50.99 31.61 11.15
CA GLN A 202 52.45 31.69 11.24
C GLN A 202 53.06 32.56 10.13
N SER A 203 52.58 32.43 8.89
CA SER A 203 53.06 33.25 7.77
C SER A 203 52.73 34.74 7.92
N ARG A 204 51.62 35.09 8.58
CA ARG A 204 51.28 36.50 8.83
C ARG A 204 52.22 37.16 9.84
N HIS A 205 52.51 36.48 10.95
CA HIS A 205 53.44 37.00 11.95
C HIS A 205 54.85 37.29 11.39
N ILE A 206 55.36 36.43 10.50
CA ILE A 206 56.68 36.63 9.87
C ILE A 206 56.71 37.89 8.97
N ASN A 207 55.61 38.18 8.25
CA ASN A 207 55.55 39.34 7.36
C ASN A 207 55.36 40.67 8.13
N ASP A 208 54.68 40.65 9.27
CA ASP A 208 54.49 41.83 10.11
C ASP A 208 55.80 42.26 10.80
N ASP A 209 56.63 41.29 11.23
CA ASP A 209 57.95 41.58 11.81
C ASP A 209 58.94 42.14 10.77
N ALA A 210 58.88 41.65 9.52
CA ALA A 210 59.73 42.15 8.43
C ALA A 210 59.38 43.57 7.96
N SER A 211 58.17 44.06 8.26
CA SER A 211 57.73 45.41 7.86
C SER A 211 58.10 46.51 8.88
N GLN A 212 58.64 46.13 10.04
CA GLN A 212 59.02 47.07 11.12
C GLN A 212 60.53 47.37 11.18
N THR A 213 61.34 46.71 10.35
CA THR A 213 62.80 46.93 10.21
C THR A 213 63.13 47.71 8.94
#